data_AF-A0A9D1MTG6-F1
#
_entry.id   AF-A0A9D1MTG6-F1
#
_cell.length_a   1.000
_cell.length_b   1.000
_cell.length_c   1.000
_cell.angle_alpha   90.00
_cell.angle_beta   90.00
_cell.angle_gamma   90.00
#
_symmetry.space_group_name_H-M   'P 1'
#
loop_
_entity.id
_entity.type
_entity.pdbx_description
1 polymer ?
#
loop_
_entity_poly.entity_id
_entity_poly.type
_entity_poly.pdbx_seq_one_letter_code
_entity_poly.pdbx_strand_id
1 'polypeptide(L)'
;MLLNTEQQNRLLQEIHNLGIAELKTVQSLDRLDGSYLNLECKWPNGKTGRILDDAQKYYACQVEISGSEKCYGVAANAHMIAVYRYGCNGTDAELILWKRLECII
;
A
#
# COMPACT_ATOMS: atom_id res chain seq x y z
N MET A 1 4.27 -5.63 -22.92
CA MET A 1 4.77 -6.85 -22.24
C MET A 1 5.44 -6.38 -20.96
N LEU A 2 4.71 -6.34 -19.84
CA LEU A 2 5.30 -5.94 -18.56
C LEU A 2 6.02 -7.17 -17.99
N LEU A 3 7.35 -7.14 -18.01
CA LEU A 3 8.14 -8.05 -17.20
C LEU A 3 7.86 -7.70 -15.74
N ASN A 4 6.89 -8.39 -15.14
CA ASN A 4 6.69 -8.35 -13.70
C ASN A 4 7.97 -8.92 -13.08
N THR A 5 8.80 -8.04 -12.55
CA THR A 5 10.04 -8.38 -11.87
C THR A 5 9.73 -9.34 -10.72
N GLU A 6 10.62 -10.30 -10.45
CA GLU A 6 10.46 -11.31 -9.39
C GLU A 6 10.02 -10.68 -8.05
N GLN A 7 10.54 -9.51 -7.76
CA GLN A 7 10.16 -8.68 -6.61
C GLN A 7 8.67 -8.31 -6.60
N GLN A 8 8.08 -7.87 -7.72
CA GLN A 8 6.67 -7.53 -7.80
C GLN A 8 5.79 -8.75 -7.52
N ASN A 9 6.14 -9.92 -8.07
CA ASN A 9 5.39 -11.15 -7.85
C ASN A 9 5.42 -11.58 -6.37
N ARG A 10 6.58 -11.46 -5.72
CA ARG A 10 6.72 -11.73 -4.28
C ARG A 10 5.89 -10.74 -3.45
N LEU A 11 5.91 -9.45 -3.79
CA LEU A 11 5.09 -8.45 -3.12
C LEU A 11 3.59 -8.71 -3.30
N LEU A 12 3.14 -9.11 -4.50
CA LEU A 12 1.75 -9.50 -4.74
C LEU A 12 1.32 -10.67 -3.86
N GLN A 13 2.16 -11.70 -3.73
CA GLN A 13 1.90 -12.84 -2.83
C GLN A 13 1.77 -12.38 -1.37
N GLU A 14 2.69 -11.53 -0.90
CA GLU A 14 2.62 -10.98 0.45
C GLU A 14 1.35 -10.15 0.68
N ILE A 15 0.95 -9.32 -0.30
CA ILE A 15 -0.28 -8.51 -0.27
C ILE A 15 -1.52 -9.40 -0.17
N HIS A 16 -1.59 -10.46 -0.98
CA HIS A 16 -2.71 -11.42 -0.98
C HIS A 16 -2.84 -12.17 0.37
N ASN A 17 -1.72 -12.33 1.07
CA ASN A 17 -1.64 -13.00 2.37
C ASN A 17 -1.90 -12.08 3.58
N LEU A 18 -2.19 -10.79 3.37
CA LEU A 18 -2.48 -9.84 4.46
C LEU A 18 -3.84 -10.09 5.14
N GLY A 19 -4.70 -10.94 4.55
CA GLY A 19 -6.03 -11.21 5.10
C GLY A 19 -7.11 -10.17 4.75
N ILE A 20 -6.81 -9.21 3.86
CA ILE A 20 -7.77 -8.23 3.34
C ILE A 20 -8.34 -8.76 2.02
N ALA A 21 -9.65 -9.03 1.98
CA ALA A 21 -10.29 -9.76 0.88
C ALA A 21 -10.17 -9.02 -0.46
N GLU A 22 -10.35 -7.71 -0.45
CA GLU A 22 -10.29 -6.83 -1.62
C GLU A 22 -8.90 -6.87 -2.27
N LEU A 23 -7.83 -6.91 -1.47
CA LEU A 23 -6.46 -6.93 -1.96
C LEU A 23 -6.07 -8.22 -2.68
N LYS A 24 -6.81 -9.33 -2.50
CA LYS A 24 -6.58 -10.59 -3.24
C LYS A 24 -6.82 -10.47 -4.73
N THR A 25 -7.54 -9.44 -5.17
CA THR A 25 -7.86 -9.22 -6.58
C THR A 25 -6.77 -8.46 -7.34
N VAL A 26 -5.77 -7.93 -6.64
CA VAL A 26 -4.69 -7.14 -7.23
C VAL A 26 -3.80 -8.02 -8.10
N GLN A 27 -3.62 -7.64 -9.37
CA GLN A 27 -2.83 -8.41 -10.36
C GLN A 27 -1.49 -7.75 -10.72
N SER A 28 -1.36 -6.46 -10.47
CA SER A 28 -0.17 -5.67 -10.79
C SER A 28 -0.01 -4.51 -9.81
N LEU A 29 1.21 -4.02 -9.72
CA LEU A 29 1.58 -2.86 -8.91
C LEU A 29 2.27 -1.83 -9.81
N ASP A 30 1.87 -0.58 -9.69
CA ASP A 30 2.53 0.56 -10.33
C ASP A 30 3.74 1.00 -9.52
N ARG A 31 4.71 1.66 -10.16
CA ARG A 31 5.85 2.27 -9.46
C ARG A 31 5.64 3.77 -9.37
N LEU A 32 5.42 4.26 -8.16
CA LEU A 32 5.13 5.67 -7.90
C LEU A 32 6.14 6.25 -6.90
N ASP A 33 6.37 7.56 -6.99
CA ASP A 33 7.21 8.28 -6.06
C ASP A 33 6.54 8.40 -4.69
N GLY A 34 7.33 8.25 -3.63
CA GLY A 34 6.86 8.35 -2.25
C GLY A 34 6.21 9.69 -1.97
N SER A 35 6.74 10.77 -2.55
CA SER A 35 6.17 12.12 -2.44
C SER A 35 4.72 12.24 -2.93
N TYR A 36 4.28 11.35 -3.83
CA TYR A 36 2.90 11.27 -4.29
C TYR A 36 2.01 10.41 -3.35
N LEU A 37 2.60 9.39 -2.72
CA LEU A 37 1.90 8.39 -1.91
C LEU A 37 1.87 8.69 -0.41
N ASN A 38 2.75 9.55 0.09
CA ASN A 38 3.03 9.72 1.51
C ASN A 38 1.97 10.57 2.25
N LEU A 39 0.77 10.03 2.32
CA LEU A 39 -0.36 10.64 3.01
C LEU A 39 -0.06 10.74 4.51
N GLU A 40 -0.42 11.88 5.10
CA GLU A 40 -0.56 11.95 6.56
C GLU A 40 -1.79 11.10 6.94
N CYS A 41 -1.59 10.14 7.85
CA CYS A 41 -2.64 9.19 8.21
C CYS A 41 -2.79 9.06 9.72
N LYS A 42 -3.99 8.69 10.16
CA LYS A 42 -4.29 8.34 11.54
C LYS A 42 -3.82 6.91 11.84
N TRP A 43 -3.12 6.74 12.95
CA TRP A 43 -2.62 5.45 13.43
C TRP A 43 -3.57 4.82 14.45
N PRO A 44 -3.43 3.50 14.73
CA PRO A 44 -4.30 2.80 15.68
C PRO A 44 -4.27 3.37 17.11
N ASN A 45 -3.17 4.03 17.50
CA ASN A 45 -3.05 4.69 18.81
C ASN A 45 -3.68 6.11 18.85
N GLY A 46 -4.35 6.53 17.79
CA GLY A 46 -5.01 7.83 17.67
C GLY A 46 -4.12 9.00 17.26
N LYS A 47 -2.80 8.80 17.13
CA LYS A 47 -1.88 9.82 16.60
C LYS A 47 -1.96 9.90 15.08
N THR A 48 -1.42 10.97 14.51
CA THR A 48 -1.26 11.13 13.06
C THR A 48 0.22 11.15 12.69
N GLY A 49 0.53 10.68 11.48
CA GLY A 49 1.88 10.75 10.93
C GLY A 49 1.99 10.18 9.52
N ARG A 50 3.15 10.42 8.92
CA ARG A 50 3.58 9.85 7.63
C ARG A 50 4.51 8.67 7.89
N ILE A 51 4.46 7.67 7.01
CA ILE A 51 5.26 6.44 7.16
C ILE A 51 6.16 6.14 5.96
N LEU A 52 5.91 6.75 4.80
CA LEU A 52 6.76 6.60 3.62
C LEU A 52 7.85 7.67 3.61
N ASP A 53 8.83 7.44 2.75
CA ASP A 53 9.90 8.37 2.45
C ASP A 53 9.64 9.01 1.08
N ASP A 54 9.56 10.35 1.05
CA ASP A 54 9.25 11.11 -0.16
C ASP A 54 10.30 10.91 -1.27
N ALA A 55 11.54 10.54 -0.91
CA ALA A 55 12.65 10.33 -1.84
C ALA A 55 12.71 8.90 -2.41
N GLN A 56 11.86 7.98 -1.92
CA GLN A 56 11.84 6.58 -2.38
C GLN A 56 10.76 6.34 -3.42
N LYS A 57 10.92 5.24 -4.18
CA LYS A 57 9.86 4.71 -5.05
C LYS A 57 9.25 3.47 -4.43
N TYR A 58 7.94 3.36 -4.55
CA TYR A 58 7.17 2.23 -4.03
C TYR A 58 6.40 1.53 -5.14
N TYR A 59 6.24 0.22 -4.98
CA TYR A 59 5.18 -0.51 -5.66
C TYR A 59 3.85 -0.17 -5.00
N ALA A 60 2.85 0.21 -5.78
CA ALA A 60 1.60 0.72 -5.27
C ALA A 60 0.40 0.28 -6.09
N CYS A 61 -0.76 0.22 -5.44
CA CYS A 61 -2.04 0.07 -6.10
C CYS A 61 -3.15 0.68 -5.24
N GLN A 62 -4.28 0.98 -5.88
CA GLN A 62 -5.52 1.34 -5.21
C GLN A 62 -6.58 0.29 -5.53
N VAL A 63 -7.39 -0.07 -4.53
CA VAL A 63 -8.51 -1.00 -4.67
C VAL A 63 -9.75 -0.34 -4.06
N GLU A 64 -10.79 -0.18 -4.87
CA GLU A 64 -12.08 0.34 -4.40
C GLU A 64 -12.75 -0.62 -3.43
N ILE A 65 -13.44 -0.06 -2.43
CA ILE A 65 -14.26 -0.84 -1.49
C ILE A 65 -15.71 -0.70 -1.94
N SER A 66 -16.35 -1.82 -2.27
CA SER A 66 -17.73 -1.80 -2.77
C SER A 66 -18.69 -1.15 -1.77
N GLY A 67 -19.44 -0.15 -2.23
CA GLY A 67 -20.41 0.59 -1.40
C GLY A 67 -19.80 1.60 -0.43
N SER A 68 -18.53 1.98 -0.62
CA SER A 68 -17.81 2.93 0.23
C SER A 68 -17.17 4.03 -0.62
N GLU A 69 -17.19 5.28 -0.13
CA GLU A 69 -16.43 6.39 -0.74
C GLU A 69 -14.93 6.32 -0.45
N LYS A 70 -14.52 5.40 0.44
CA LYS A 70 -13.12 5.09 0.71
C LYS A 70 -12.63 3.91 -0.13
N CYS A 71 -11.33 3.90 -0.41
CA CYS A 71 -10.61 2.80 -1.03
C CYS A 71 -9.47 2.31 -0.12
N TYR A 72 -8.92 1.14 -0.44
CA TYR A 72 -7.61 0.73 0.06
C TYR A 72 -6.52 1.27 -0.87
N GLY A 73 -5.43 1.77 -0.29
CA GLY A 73 -4.19 2.01 -1.01
C GLY A 73 -3.05 1.21 -0.41
N VAL A 74 -2.20 0.66 -1.26
CA VAL A 74 -1.02 -0.11 -0.86
C VAL A 74 0.24 0.64 -1.32
N ALA A 75 1.24 0.70 -0.45
CA ALA A 75 2.60 1.09 -0.80
C ALA A 75 3.58 0.05 -0.25
N ALA A 76 4.47 -0.45 -1.09
CA ALA A 76 5.36 -1.55 -0.76
C ALA A 76 6.75 -1.40 -1.39
N ASN A 77 7.76 -1.94 -0.73
CA ASN A 77 9.11 -2.13 -1.26
C ASN A 77 9.71 -3.43 -0.71
N ALA A 78 11.00 -3.69 -0.92
CA ALA A 78 11.67 -4.91 -0.45
C ALA A 78 11.64 -5.12 1.09
N HIS A 79 11.30 -4.09 1.86
CA HIS A 79 11.44 -4.07 3.31
C HIS A 79 10.11 -3.87 4.06
N MET A 80 9.06 -3.42 3.38
CA MET A 80 7.77 -3.16 4.03
C MET A 80 6.58 -3.20 3.07
N ILE A 81 5.41 -3.40 3.66
CA ILE A 81 4.10 -3.15 3.05
C ILE A 81 3.29 -2.27 4.00
N ALA A 82 2.74 -1.19 3.49
CA ALA A 82 1.77 -0.34 4.15
C ALA A 82 0.43 -0.40 3.42
N VAL A 83 -0.65 -0.56 4.18
CA VAL A 83 -2.03 -0.50 3.68
C VAL A 83 -2.75 0.63 4.39
N TYR A 84 -3.34 1.50 3.58
CA TYR A 84 -4.15 2.62 4.03
C TYR A 84 -5.60 2.40 3.63
N ARG A 85 -6.51 3.04 4.36
CA ARG A 85 -7.86 3.30 3.91
C ARG A 85 -8.08 4.81 3.88
N TYR A 86 -8.53 5.36 2.76
CA TYR A 86 -8.70 6.80 2.59
C TYR A 86 -9.86 7.12 1.66
N GLY A 87 -10.43 8.32 1.78
CA GLY A 87 -11.47 8.86 0.91
C GLY A 87 -10.92 9.50 -0.35
N CYS A 88 -11.79 10.09 -1.16
CA CYS A 88 -11.42 10.77 -2.40
C CYS A 88 -10.20 11.70 -2.23
N ASN A 89 -9.22 11.59 -3.13
CA ASN A 89 -7.97 12.35 -3.10
C ASN A 89 -7.08 12.12 -1.87
N GLY A 90 -7.20 10.96 -1.20
CA GLY A 90 -6.33 10.62 -0.06
C GLY A 90 -6.75 11.25 1.27
N THR A 91 -7.98 11.76 1.36
CA THR A 91 -8.49 12.37 2.60
C THR A 91 -8.80 11.33 3.67
N ASP A 92 -8.82 11.76 4.94
CA ASP A 92 -9.17 10.91 6.09
C ASP A 92 -8.44 9.56 6.09
N ALA A 93 -7.16 9.61 5.75
CA ALA A 93 -6.33 8.43 5.61
C ALA A 93 -6.08 7.77 6.97
N GLU A 94 -6.26 6.45 7.01
CA GLU A 94 -6.09 5.62 8.19
C GLU A 94 -5.09 4.52 7.85
N LEU A 95 -4.10 4.32 8.72
CA LEU A 95 -3.18 3.20 8.60
C LEU A 95 -3.90 1.93 9.07
N ILE A 96 -4.15 1.01 8.13
CA ILE A 96 -4.82 -0.27 8.41
C ILE A 96 -3.81 -1.33 8.82
N LEU A 97 -2.68 -1.38 8.10
CA LEU A 97 -1.63 -2.37 8.34
C LEU A 97 -0.28 -1.81 7.94
N TRP A 98 0.72 -2.07 8.77
CA TRP A 98 2.12 -1.84 8.42
C TRP A 98 2.93 -3.08 8.78
N LYS A 99 3.44 -3.77 7.76
CA LYS A 99 4.21 -5.00 7.91
C LYS A 99 5.63 -4.75 7.46
N ARG A 100 6.59 -5.04 8.33
CA ARG A 100 8.00 -5.18 7.94
C ARG A 100 8.19 -6.52 7.24
N LEU A 101 8.90 -6.51 6.13
CA LEU A 101 9.36 -7.71 5.45
C LEU A 101 10.80 -7.99 5.86
N GLU A 102 11.13 -9.25 6.11
CA GLU A 102 12.53 -9.68 6.11
C GLU A 102 12.99 -9.69 4.65
N CYS A 103 14.05 -8.95 4.35
CA CYS A 103 14.45 -8.58 2.99
C CYS A 103 14.24 -9.72 1.99
N ILE A 104 13.24 -9.57 1.12
CA ILE A 104 12.88 -10.61 0.15
C ILE A 104 13.69 -10.32 -1.13
N ILE A 105 14.96 -10.73 -1.11
CA ILE A 105 15.83 -10.76 -2.29
C ILE A 105 15.76 -12.17 -2.90
#